data_AF-A0A953TN53-F1
#
_entry.id   AF-A0A953TN53-F1
#
_cell.length_a   1.000
_cell.length_b   1.000
_cell.length_c   1.000
_cell.angle_alpha   90.00
_cell.angle_beta   90.00
_cell.angle_gamma   90.00
#
_symmetry.space_group_name_H-M   'P 1'
#
loop_
_entity.id
_entity.type
_entity.pdbx_description
1 polymer ?
#
loop_
_entity_poly.entity_id
_entity_poly.type
_entity_poly.pdbx_seq_one_letter_code
_entity_poly.pdbx_strand_id
1 'polypeptide(L)'
;MVFLEVAGRQVLAISHIEYFLLQFDDKGRIDKKEWEKGMRLGMELLPSLHDEQYPPQVIDAQHRFAKRRYEHEFKWNPGRKVEEAIVAAIFC
;
A
#
# COMPACT_ATOMS: atom_id res chain seq x y z
N MET A 1 -6.30 -0.21 -4.01
CA MET A 1 -7.34 -0.38 -2.97
C MET A 1 -7.92 0.99 -2.67
N VAL A 2 -9.24 1.11 -2.48
CA VAL A 2 -9.89 2.39 -2.21
C VAL A 2 -10.66 2.29 -0.89
N PHE A 3 -10.45 3.27 -0.01
CA PHE A 3 -11.14 3.40 1.26
C PHE A 3 -12.21 4.47 1.11
N LEU A 4 -13.45 4.09 1.43
CA LEU A 4 -14.63 4.91 1.22
C LEU A 4 -15.28 5.24 2.56
N GLU A 5 -15.74 6.48 2.68
CA GLU A 5 -16.67 6.88 3.72
C GLU A 5 -18.08 6.60 3.22
N VAL A 6 -18.84 5.82 3.99
CA VAL A 6 -20.19 5.39 3.61
C VAL A 6 -21.20 5.67 4.72
N ALA A 7 -22.39 6.13 4.35
CA ALA A 7 -23.54 6.25 5.25
C ALA A 7 -24.77 5.69 4.54
N GLY A 8 -25.49 4.77 5.20
CA GLY A 8 -26.69 4.18 4.61
C GLY A 8 -26.45 3.48 3.26
N ARG A 9 -25.25 2.90 3.03
CA ARG A 9 -24.79 2.31 1.76
C ARG A 9 -24.55 3.31 0.62
N GLN A 10 -24.61 4.61 0.88
CA GLN A 10 -24.22 5.65 -0.05
C GLN A 10 -22.78 6.07 0.22
N VAL A 11 -21.97 6.21 -0.84
CA VAL A 11 -20.61 6.75 -0.75
C VAL A 11 -20.68 8.26 -0.55
N LEU A 12 -20.06 8.75 0.51
CA LEU A 12 -19.98 10.17 0.85
C LEU A 12 -18.68 10.79 0.32
N ALA A 13 -17.56 10.09 0.50
CA ALA A 13 -16.24 10.54 0.09
C ALA A 13 -15.27 9.37 -0.11
N ILE A 14 -14.20 9.61 -0.85
CA ILE A 14 -13.02 8.74 -0.90
C ILE A 14 -12.04 9.25 0.18
N SER A 15 -11.79 8.47 1.23
CA SER A 15 -10.87 8.88 2.29
C SER A 15 -9.41 8.65 1.93
N HIS A 16 -9.13 7.56 1.21
CA HIS A 16 -7.78 7.21 0.80
C HIS A 16 -7.78 6.26 -0.41
N ILE A 17 -6.76 6.39 -1.26
CA ILE A 17 -6.49 5.46 -2.35
C ILE A 17 -5.06 4.94 -2.21
N GLU A 18 -4.91 3.62 -2.21
CA GLU A 18 -3.61 2.96 -2.31
C GLU A 18 -3.43 2.33 -3.68
N TYR A 19 -2.29 2.62 -4.30
CA TYR A 19 -1.91 2.02 -5.57
C TYR A 19 -0.75 1.05 -5.37
N PHE A 20 -0.89 -0.14 -5.96
CA PHE A 20 0.08 -1.22 -5.85
C PHE A 20 0.47 -1.71 -7.23
N LEU A 21 1.72 -2.13 -7.36
CA LEU A 21 2.22 -2.81 -8.55
C LEU A 21 1.95 -4.31 -8.38
N LEU A 22 1.16 -4.89 -9.29
CA LEU A 22 0.94 -6.32 -9.37
C LEU A 22 1.82 -6.90 -10.47
N GLN A 23 2.59 -7.94 -10.12
CA GLN A 23 3.38 -8.68 -11.09
C GLN A 23 2.57 -9.87 -11.62
N PHE A 24 2.66 -10.08 -12.93
CA PHE A 24 1.99 -11.16 -13.62
C PHE A 24 3.01 -12.10 -14.26
N ASP A 25 2.72 -13.39 -14.25
CA ASP A 25 3.49 -14.40 -14.96
C ASP A 25 3.25 -14.33 -16.48
N ASP A 26 3.99 -15.16 -17.23
CA ASP A 26 3.89 -15.28 -18.69
C ASP A 26 2.50 -15.75 -19.17
N LYS A 27 1.65 -16.23 -18.27
CA LYS A 27 0.26 -16.66 -18.52
C LYS A 27 -0.76 -15.61 -18.06
N GLY A 28 -0.30 -14.43 -17.64
CA GLY A 28 -1.16 -13.35 -17.16
C GLY A 28 -1.80 -13.61 -15.81
N ARG A 29 -1.29 -14.56 -15.02
CA ARG A 29 -1.74 -14.81 -13.64
C ARG A 29 -0.88 -14.01 -12.69
N ILE A 30 -1.42 -13.66 -11.52
CA ILE A 30 -0.61 -13.02 -10.47
C ILE A 30 0.56 -13.94 -10.12
N ASP A 31 1.78 -13.41 -10.17
CA ASP A 31 2.95 -14.11 -9.66
C ASP A 31 2.80 -14.25 -8.16
N LYS A 32 2.46 -15.47 -7.72
CA LYS A 32 2.23 -15.77 -6.30
C LYS A 32 3.45 -15.51 -5.45
N LYS A 33 4.66 -15.74 -5.97
CA LYS A 33 5.90 -15.59 -5.21
C LYS A 33 6.19 -14.12 -4.94
N GLU A 34 6.05 -13.27 -5.96
CA GLU A 34 6.22 -11.83 -5.77
C GLU A 34 5.08 -11.24 -4.94
N TRP A 35 3.85 -11.74 -5.09
CA TRP A 35 2.73 -11.36 -4.25
C TRP A 35 2.96 -11.70 -2.77
N GLU A 36 3.37 -12.93 -2.45
CA GLU A 36 3.68 -13.37 -1.09
C GLU A 36 4.83 -12.56 -0.46
N LYS A 37 5.86 -12.26 -1.26
CA LYS A 37 6.97 -11.39 -0.85
C LYS A 37 6.49 -9.98 -0.51
N GLY A 38 5.63 -9.40 -1.35
CA GLY A 38 5.00 -8.09 -1.10
C GLY A 38 4.16 -8.09 0.17
N MET A 39 3.33 -9.12 0.37
CA MET A 39 2.54 -9.28 1.59
C MET A 39 3.42 -9.39 2.84
N ARG A 40 4.48 -10.19 2.81
CA ARG A 40 5.41 -10.34 3.94
C ARG A 40 6.08 -9.02 4.29
N LEU A 41 6.61 -8.31 3.30
CA LEU A 41 7.22 -7.00 3.50
C LEU A 41 6.21 -6.00 4.04
N GLY A 42 4.96 -6.02 3.55
CA GLY A 42 3.88 -5.18 4.07
C GLY A 42 3.56 -5.46 5.54
N MET A 43 3.59 -6.73 5.96
CA MET A 43 3.41 -7.12 7.37
C MET A 43 4.58 -6.64 8.25
N GLU A 44 5.81 -6.62 7.75
CA GLU A 44 6.98 -6.06 8.45
C GLU A 44 6.87 -4.53 8.67
N LEU A 45 5.96 -3.85 7.95
CA LEU A 45 5.68 -2.42 8.14
C LEU A 45 4.63 -2.13 9.21
N LEU A 46 3.92 -3.16 9.68
CA LEU A 46 2.99 -2.95 10.78
C LEU A 46 3.82 -2.63 12.02
N PRO A 47 3.46 -1.56 12.77
CA PRO A 47 4.14 -1.26 14.02
C PRO A 47 4.11 -2.49 14.91
N SER A 48 5.24 -2.83 15.52
CA SER A 48 5.26 -3.96 16.43
C SER A 48 4.35 -3.61 17.61
N LEU A 49 3.60 -4.58 18.14
CA LEU A 49 2.83 -4.41 19.38
C LEU A 49 3.72 -4.03 20.59
N HIS A 50 5.03 -3.95 20.38
CA HIS A 50 6.09 -3.68 21.33
C HIS A 50 6.83 -2.36 21.05
N ASP A 51 6.39 -1.54 20.08
CA ASP A 51 7.07 -0.29 19.71
C ASP A 51 7.14 0.75 20.86
N GLU A 52 6.40 0.55 21.95
CA GLU A 52 6.53 1.32 23.20
C GLU A 52 7.82 1.01 23.99
N GLN A 53 8.59 -0.01 23.62
CA GLN A 53 9.73 -0.50 24.43
C GLN A 53 11.07 0.16 24.11
N TYR A 54 11.17 0.93 23.02
CA TYR A 54 12.42 1.61 22.66
C TYR A 54 12.40 3.09 23.05
N PRO A 55 13.46 3.60 23.70
CA PRO A 55 13.63 5.04 23.91
C PRO A 55 13.54 5.79 22.56
N PRO A 56 13.00 7.02 22.51
CA PRO A 56 12.83 7.78 21.27
C PRO A 56 14.14 8.09 20.53
N GLN A 57 15.30 7.86 21.17
CA GLN A 57 16.62 7.99 20.53
C GLN A 57 17.07 6.73 19.76
N VAL A 58 16.38 5.59 19.92
CA VAL A 58 16.71 4.35 19.21
C VAL A 58 15.89 4.28 17.94
N ILE A 59 16.58 4.28 16.80
CA ILE A 59 15.96 4.11 15.48
C ILE A 59 16.05 2.63 15.11
N ASP A 60 14.90 1.98 14.93
CA ASP A 60 14.86 0.70 14.24
C ASP A 60 15.16 0.94 12.74
N ALA A 61 16.43 0.74 12.38
CA ALA A 61 16.88 0.91 11.01
C ALA A 61 16.29 -0.17 10.08
N GLN A 62 16.06 -1.38 10.59
CA GLN A 62 15.54 -2.49 9.81
C GLN A 62 14.13 -2.18 9.31
N HIS A 63 13.27 -1.67 10.18
CA HIS A 63 11.92 -1.23 9.81
C HIS A 63 11.95 -0.13 8.74
N ARG A 64 12.86 0.86 8.84
CA ARG A 64 13.00 1.92 7.83
C ARG A 64 13.45 1.39 6.46
N PHE A 65 14.39 0.44 6.44
CA PHE A 65 14.85 -0.16 5.19
C PHE A 65 13.77 -1.06 4.56
N ALA A 66 13.04 -1.84 5.36
CA ALA A 66 11.90 -2.62 4.91
C ALA A 66 10.83 -1.71 4.29
N LYS A 67 10.50 -0.58 4.94
CA LYS A 67 9.55 0.41 4.42
C LYS A 67 9.96 0.97 3.07
N ARG A 68 11.19 1.46 2.95
CA ARG A 68 11.71 1.99 1.69
C ARG A 68 11.68 0.96 0.57
N ARG A 69 12.06 -0.28 0.88
CA ARG A 69 12.04 -1.38 -0.09
C ARG A 69 10.62 -1.68 -0.56
N TYR A 70 9.68 -1.75 0.37
CA TYR A 70 8.28 -1.98 0.05
C TYR A 70 7.70 -0.86 -0.82
N GLU A 71 7.94 0.40 -0.45
CA GLU A 71 7.50 1.57 -1.23
C GLU A 71 8.08 1.59 -2.64
N HIS A 72 9.33 1.15 -2.79
CA HIS A 72 10.00 1.10 -4.09
C HIS A 72 9.54 -0.07 -4.98
N GLU A 73 9.39 -1.27 -4.42
CA GLU A 73 9.10 -2.49 -5.18
C GLU A 73 7.59 -2.71 -5.42
N PHE A 74 6.72 -2.24 -4.51
CA PHE A 74 5.31 -2.64 -4.48
C PHE A 74 4.31 -1.48 -4.47
N LYS A 75 4.69 -0.27 -4.07
CA LYS A 75 3.80 0.90 -4.16
C LYS A 75 4.01 1.67 -5.46
N TRP A 76 2.93 2.27 -5.93
CA TRP A 76 2.98 3.27 -6.99
C TRP A 76 2.41 4.59 -6.45
N ASN A 77 3.11 5.69 -6.72
CA ASN A 77 2.61 7.02 -6.41
C ASN A 77 2.32 7.72 -7.74
N PRO A 78 1.09 7.63 -8.26
CA PRO A 78 0.73 8.29 -9.51
C PRO A 78 0.89 9.81 -9.36
N GLY A 79 1.25 10.47 -10.45
CA GLY A 79 1.16 11.93 -10.50
C GLY A 79 -0.31 12.36 -10.47
N ARG A 80 -0.57 13.55 -9.93
CA ARG A 80 -1.93 14.09 -9.72
C ARG A 80 -2.86 13.94 -10.94
N LYS A 81 -2.38 14.24 -12.15
CA LYS A 81 -3.19 14.10 -13.39
C LYS A 81 -3.63 12.67 -13.68
N VAL A 82 -2.75 11.70 -13.40
CA VAL A 82 -3.04 10.27 -13.60
C VAL A 82 -4.04 9.79 -12.56
N GLU A 83 -3.86 10.20 -11.31
CA GLU A 83 -4.80 9.92 -10.23
C GLU A 83 -6.19 10.49 -10.52
N GLU A 84 -6.29 11.77 -10.93
CA GLU A 84 -7.56 12.38 -11.33
C GLU A 84 -8.25 11.60 -12.47
N ALA A 85 -7.48 11.14 -13.47
CA ALA A 85 -8.01 10.33 -14.56
C ALA A 85 -8.50 8.94 -14.09
N ILE A 86 -7.78 8.29 -13.18
CA ILE A 86 -8.18 7.00 -12.59
C ILE A 86 -9.49 7.16 -11.81
N VAL A 87 -9.58 8.19 -10.96
CA VAL A 87 -10.79 8.45 -10.16
C VAL A 87 -11.98 8.70 -11.07
N ALA A 88 -11.82 9.54 -12.11
CA ALA A 88 -12.88 9.80 -13.07
C ALA A 88 -13.32 8.54 -13.84
N ALA A 89 -12.38 7.67 -14.22
CA ALA A 89 -12.72 6.46 -14.98
C ALA A 89 -13.43 5.37 -14.14
N ILE A 90 -13.20 5.34 -12.82
CA ILE A 90 -13.73 4.29 -11.94
C ILE A 90 -14.99 4.76 -11.19
N PHE A 91 -15.05 6.03 -10.81
CA PHE A 91 -16.06 6.55 -9.89
C PHE A 91 -16.94 7.68 -10.47
N CYS A 92 -16.69 8.16 -11.70
CA CYS A 92 -17.56 9.11 -12.41
C CYS A 92 -18.21 8.44 -13.62
#